data_AF-A0A4R9AHW7-F1
#
_entry.id   AF-A0A4R9AHW7-F1
#
_cell.length_a   1.000
_cell.length_b   1.000
_cell.length_c   1.000
_cell.angle_alpha   90.00
_cell.angle_beta   90.00
_cell.angle_gamma   90.00
#
_symmetry.space_group_name_H-M   'P 1'
#
loop_
_entity.id
_entity.type
_entity.pdbx_description
1 polymer ?
#
loop_
_entity_poly.entity_id
_entity_poly.type
_entity_poly.pdbx_seq_one_letter_code
_entity_poly.pdbx_strand_id
1 'polypeptide(L)'
;MAGANTGGTAGGRSSKSGHPAYKSGPPRKGPARVKPATASDWVSGARLRTLPLAIAPVLLGTGAAIVASGPGVYHPVRALLALAVALFLQIGVNYANDYSDGIRGTDAFRIGPARLTGGGVANPRTVLRVALTFFGLAATAGITLVILTQHWWLLLVGVVALAAAWFYTGGKKPYGYLGLGEVFVFVFFGLVATAGTTYVQVGDFTTESVLGGVAMGLIACAVLMVNNLRDIVPDKAAGKRTFAVRIGSTASRVVFCIFLLLPFVIAGLFSLVYPLGIFTFFVLLLALPACLITITATSAKELILALKLTSLAALAYGLLLGLAFAF
;
A
#
# COMPACT_ATOMS: atom_id res chain seq x y z
N MET A 1 11.70 14.54 103.59
CA MET A 1 12.19 15.54 102.64
C MET A 1 13.69 15.40 102.56
N ALA A 2 14.19 15.05 101.38
CA ALA A 2 15.51 14.46 101.15
C ALA A 2 16.59 15.53 100.98
N GLY A 3 17.84 15.11 101.23
CA GLY A 3 19.03 15.94 101.30
C GLY A 3 19.59 16.38 99.95
N ALA A 4 20.42 17.42 100.04
CA ALA A 4 21.23 17.97 98.96
C ALA A 4 22.41 17.06 98.61
N ASN A 5 22.86 17.08 97.35
CA ASN A 5 24.29 17.04 97.07
C ASN A 5 24.67 17.61 95.68
N THR A 6 25.83 18.24 95.67
CA THR A 6 26.53 18.94 94.60
C THR A 6 27.40 18.02 93.72
N GLY A 7 27.74 18.47 92.51
CA GLY A 7 29.08 18.26 91.92
C GLY A 7 29.21 17.43 90.65
N GLY A 8 29.75 18.06 89.59
CA GLY A 8 31.05 17.66 89.02
C GLY A 8 31.16 16.56 87.95
N THR A 9 31.55 17.00 86.74
CA THR A 9 32.58 16.45 85.82
C THR A 9 32.31 15.21 84.92
N ALA A 10 32.36 15.52 83.61
CA ALA A 10 33.19 14.95 82.52
C ALA A 10 33.34 13.42 82.34
N GLY A 11 33.04 12.96 81.11
CA GLY A 11 33.49 11.67 80.58
C GLY A 11 32.82 11.34 79.25
N GLY A 12 33.53 11.52 78.13
CA GLY A 12 32.97 11.38 76.79
C GLY A 12 32.66 9.95 76.35
N ARG A 13 31.87 9.84 75.27
CA ARG A 13 31.92 8.73 74.30
C ARG A 13 31.17 9.12 73.01
N SER A 14 31.83 8.82 71.90
CA SER A 14 31.39 9.06 70.53
C SER A 14 30.05 8.36 70.22
N SER A 15 29.13 9.03 69.54
CA SER A 15 28.09 8.36 68.77
C SER A 15 28.00 8.96 67.36
N LYS A 16 28.58 8.24 66.39
CA LYS A 16 28.34 8.44 64.96
C LYS A 16 26.86 8.20 64.66
N SER A 17 26.09 9.24 64.36
CA SER A 17 24.75 9.09 63.75
C SER A 17 24.89 9.07 62.23
N GLY A 18 25.07 7.88 61.67
CA GLY A 18 25.02 7.67 60.23
C GLY A 18 23.57 7.75 59.73
N HIS A 19 23.21 8.84 59.06
CA HIS A 19 22.05 8.86 58.19
C HIS A 19 22.36 8.02 56.93
N PRO A 20 21.57 6.97 56.60
CA PRO A 20 21.75 6.29 55.33
C PRO A 20 21.32 7.24 54.21
N ALA A 21 22.29 7.69 53.43
CA ALA A 21 22.06 8.46 52.21
C ALA A 21 21.09 7.68 51.31
N TYR A 22 19.99 8.34 50.94
CA TYR A 22 19.06 7.90 49.92
C TYR A 22 19.86 7.63 48.65
N LYS A 23 20.08 6.35 48.29
CA LYS A 23 20.72 5.99 47.02
C LYS A 23 19.83 6.56 45.91
N SER A 24 20.34 7.57 45.23
CA SER A 24 19.79 8.04 43.96
C SER A 24 19.60 6.82 43.06
N GLY A 25 18.35 6.54 42.69
CA GLY A 25 18.04 5.53 41.69
C GLY A 25 18.82 5.81 40.40
N PRO A 26 19.05 4.78 39.57
CA PRO A 26 19.81 4.95 38.34
C PRO A 26 19.21 6.09 37.50
N PRO A 27 20.05 6.94 36.88
CA PRO A 27 19.55 8.04 36.06
C PRO A 27 18.56 7.50 35.05
N ARG A 28 17.36 8.11 34.98
CA ARG A 28 16.38 7.82 33.93
C ARG A 28 17.13 7.88 32.61
N LYS A 29 17.20 6.75 31.90
CA LYS A 29 17.74 6.69 30.54
C LYS A 29 17.05 7.81 29.76
N GLY A 30 17.84 8.80 29.30
CA GLY A 30 17.34 9.84 28.42
C GLY A 30 16.63 9.20 27.21
N PRO A 31 15.75 9.93 26.51
CA PRO A 31 15.02 9.38 25.36
C PRO A 31 16.01 8.70 24.43
N ALA A 32 15.76 7.43 24.11
CA ALA A 32 16.64 6.62 23.28
C ALA A 32 17.00 7.41 22.01
N ARG A 33 18.30 7.53 21.71
CA ARG A 33 18.80 8.23 20.52
C ARG A 33 18.13 7.62 19.30
N VAL A 34 17.19 8.34 18.69
CA VAL A 34 16.49 7.91 17.47
C VAL A 34 17.54 7.76 16.39
N LYS A 35 17.80 6.52 15.95
CA LYS A 35 18.70 6.27 14.83
C LYS A 35 18.04 6.85 13.57
N PRO A 36 18.77 7.62 12.75
CA PRO A 36 18.23 8.14 11.51
C PRO A 36 17.83 6.98 10.58
N ALA A 37 16.75 7.17 9.82
CA ALA A 37 16.27 6.19 8.85
C ALA A 37 17.37 5.80 7.86
N THR A 38 17.55 4.49 7.67
CA THR A 38 18.48 3.91 6.71
C THR A 38 17.90 3.94 5.30
N ALA A 39 18.74 3.74 4.28
CA ALA A 39 18.26 3.58 2.91
C ALA A 39 17.26 2.41 2.77
N SER A 40 17.46 1.33 3.52
CA SER A 40 16.55 0.19 3.58
C SER A 40 15.16 0.59 4.10
N ASP A 41 15.09 1.49 5.09
CA ASP A 41 13.82 1.97 5.65
C ASP A 41 13.03 2.78 4.62
N TRP A 42 13.70 3.62 3.83
CA TRP A 42 13.07 4.37 2.74
C TRP A 42 12.58 3.43 1.63
N VAL A 43 13.38 2.46 1.22
CA VAL A 43 12.98 1.44 0.23
C VAL A 43 11.79 0.62 0.72
N SER A 44 11.78 0.26 2.01
CA SER A 44 10.63 -0.40 2.64
C SER A 44 9.39 0.49 2.65
N GLY A 45 9.56 1.80 2.93
CA GLY A 45 8.51 2.82 2.92
C GLY A 45 7.86 3.02 1.54
N ALA A 46 8.63 2.88 0.46
CA ALA A 46 8.10 2.88 -0.91
C ALA A 46 7.22 1.65 -1.22
N ARG A 47 7.27 0.61 -0.38
CA ARG A 47 6.54 -0.66 -0.49
C ARG A 47 6.69 -1.32 -1.85
N LEU A 48 7.93 -1.67 -2.21
CA LEU A 48 8.26 -2.32 -3.48
C LEU A 48 7.36 -3.54 -3.82
N ARG A 49 6.86 -4.24 -2.80
CA ARG A 49 5.96 -5.40 -2.95
C ARG A 49 4.60 -5.06 -3.57
N THR A 50 4.18 -3.80 -3.55
CA THR A 50 2.91 -3.35 -4.16
C THR A 50 3.11 -2.66 -5.51
N LEU A 51 4.35 -2.47 -5.98
CA LEU A 51 4.63 -1.96 -7.32
C LEU A 51 4.13 -2.86 -8.46
N PRO A 52 4.07 -4.21 -8.32
CA PRO A 52 3.39 -5.08 -9.28
C PRO A 52 2.00 -4.59 -9.71
N LEU A 53 1.23 -4.02 -8.78
CA LEU A 53 -0.12 -3.48 -9.04
C LEU A 53 -0.12 -2.22 -9.89
N ALA A 54 0.97 -1.46 -9.92
CA ALA A 54 1.11 -0.29 -10.79
C ALA A 54 1.63 -0.67 -12.18
N ILE A 55 2.46 -1.71 -12.26
CA ILE A 55 3.09 -2.16 -13.52
C ILE A 55 2.11 -2.99 -14.36
N ALA A 56 1.42 -3.95 -13.74
CA ALA A 56 0.60 -4.92 -14.44
C ALA A 56 -0.53 -4.32 -15.29
N PRO A 57 -1.30 -3.31 -14.81
CA PRO A 57 -2.34 -2.66 -15.61
C PRO A 57 -1.78 -1.98 -16.86
N VAL A 58 -0.57 -1.41 -16.76
CA VAL A 58 0.11 -0.70 -17.87
C VAL A 58 0.60 -1.69 -18.92
N LEU A 59 1.14 -2.85 -18.51
CA LEU A 59 1.52 -3.92 -19.43
C LEU A 59 0.31 -4.43 -20.23
N LEU A 60 -0.79 -4.72 -19.54
CA LEU A 60 -2.02 -5.18 -20.16
C LEU A 60 -2.58 -4.12 -21.12
N GLY A 61 -2.69 -2.86 -20.66
CA GLY A 61 -3.19 -1.75 -21.49
C GLY A 61 -2.28 -1.46 -22.69
N THR A 62 -0.98 -1.70 -22.58
CA THR A 62 -0.07 -1.61 -23.73
C THR A 62 -0.32 -2.74 -24.72
N GLY A 63 -0.56 -3.97 -24.25
CA GLY A 63 -1.00 -5.06 -25.12
C GLY A 63 -2.30 -4.75 -25.87
N ALA A 64 -3.30 -4.21 -25.16
CA ALA A 64 -4.56 -3.75 -25.75
C ALA A 64 -4.35 -2.61 -26.77
N ALA A 65 -3.41 -1.70 -26.53
CA ALA A 65 -3.03 -0.66 -27.50
C ALA A 65 -2.38 -1.25 -28.76
N ILE A 66 -1.52 -2.26 -28.62
CA ILE A 66 -0.83 -2.90 -29.75
C ILE A 66 -1.84 -3.55 -30.68
N VAL A 67 -2.77 -4.36 -30.14
CA VAL A 67 -3.80 -5.00 -30.98
C VAL A 67 -4.67 -3.97 -31.70
N ALA A 68 -4.99 -2.85 -31.04
CA ALA A 68 -5.80 -1.78 -31.61
C ALA A 68 -5.08 -0.99 -32.71
N SER A 69 -3.76 -0.84 -32.59
CA SER A 69 -2.95 -0.05 -33.53
C SER A 69 -2.63 -0.81 -34.83
N GLY A 70 -2.73 -2.13 -34.80
CA GLY A 70 -2.34 -3.01 -35.90
C GLY A 70 -0.82 -3.24 -35.99
N PRO A 71 -0.38 -4.12 -36.91
CA PRO A 71 1.01 -4.55 -36.97
C PRO A 71 2.00 -3.40 -37.21
N GLY A 72 3.07 -3.35 -36.40
CA GLY A 72 4.20 -2.43 -36.61
C GLY A 72 4.02 -1.02 -36.01
N VAL A 73 2.86 -0.70 -35.44
CA VAL A 73 2.59 0.60 -34.82
C VAL A 73 2.72 0.48 -33.30
N TYR A 74 3.66 1.23 -32.73
CA TYR A 74 3.96 1.20 -31.30
C TYR A 74 4.20 2.61 -30.76
N HIS A 75 3.74 2.86 -29.53
CA HIS A 75 3.91 4.14 -28.84
C HIS A 75 4.71 4.00 -27.52
N PRO A 76 5.97 3.53 -27.58
CA PRO A 76 6.75 3.17 -26.38
C PRO A 76 6.97 4.35 -25.43
N VAL A 77 7.16 5.57 -25.96
CA VAL A 77 7.30 6.78 -25.13
C VAL A 77 6.04 7.02 -24.31
N ARG A 78 4.86 6.86 -24.92
CA ARG A 78 3.57 7.05 -24.23
C ARG A 78 3.34 5.97 -23.18
N ALA A 79 3.68 4.71 -23.49
CA ALA A 79 3.64 3.61 -22.53
C ALA A 79 4.58 3.82 -21.33
N LEU A 80 5.82 4.27 -21.57
CA LEU A 80 6.80 4.54 -20.51
C LEU A 80 6.37 5.71 -19.61
N LEU A 81 5.77 6.76 -20.18
CA LEU A 81 5.22 7.85 -19.37
C LEU A 81 4.00 7.38 -18.56
N ALA A 82 3.13 6.53 -19.11
CA ALA A 82 2.00 5.96 -18.36
C ALA A 82 2.50 5.10 -17.20
N LEU A 83 3.54 4.30 -17.42
CA LEU A 83 4.23 3.55 -16.39
C LEU A 83 4.82 4.45 -15.31
N ALA A 84 5.47 5.55 -15.70
CA ALA A 84 6.02 6.53 -14.77
C ALA A 84 4.93 7.17 -13.91
N VAL A 85 3.80 7.57 -14.49
CA VAL A 85 2.64 8.07 -13.75
C VAL A 85 2.16 7.04 -12.72
N ALA A 86 1.92 5.79 -13.14
CA ALA A 86 1.43 4.73 -12.26
C ALA A 86 2.41 4.45 -11.10
N LEU A 87 3.71 4.34 -11.38
CA LEU A 87 4.74 4.08 -10.37
C LEU A 87 4.89 5.25 -9.39
N PHE A 88 4.96 6.48 -9.89
CA PHE A 88 5.14 7.65 -9.03
C PHE A 88 3.90 7.92 -8.16
N LEU A 89 2.68 7.75 -8.70
CA LEU A 89 1.47 7.82 -7.89
C LEU A 89 1.46 6.74 -6.81
N GLN A 90 1.81 5.49 -7.15
CA GLN A 90 1.84 4.40 -6.19
C GLN A 90 2.82 4.65 -5.04
N ILE A 91 4.04 5.08 -5.37
CA ILE A 91 5.06 5.40 -4.37
C ILE A 91 4.63 6.61 -3.53
N GLY A 92 4.09 7.66 -4.15
CA GLY A 92 3.58 8.85 -3.47
C GLY A 92 2.47 8.50 -2.47
N VAL A 93 1.49 7.67 -2.86
CA VAL A 93 0.44 7.17 -1.98
C VAL A 93 1.02 6.36 -0.82
N ASN A 94 2.01 5.51 -1.06
CA ASN A 94 2.63 4.72 0.01
C ASN A 94 3.26 5.61 1.09
N TYR A 95 3.96 6.68 0.71
CA TYR A 95 4.51 7.65 1.66
C TYR A 95 3.45 8.55 2.28
N ALA A 96 2.43 8.98 1.53
CA ALA A 96 1.31 9.75 2.06
C ALA A 96 0.54 8.96 3.13
N ASN A 97 0.38 7.64 2.92
CA ASN A 97 -0.20 6.72 3.89
C ASN A 97 0.67 6.58 5.14
N ASP A 98 1.99 6.43 4.99
CA ASP A 98 2.94 6.37 6.11
C ASP A 98 2.87 7.64 6.97
N TYR A 99 2.93 8.80 6.32
CA TYR A 99 2.77 10.10 6.97
C TYR A 99 1.42 10.21 7.70
N SER A 100 0.30 9.99 7.00
CA SER A 100 -1.05 10.26 7.51
C SER A 100 -1.45 9.34 8.66
N ASP A 101 -1.14 8.04 8.56
CA ASP A 101 -1.44 7.09 9.64
C ASP A 101 -0.49 7.29 10.84
N GLY A 102 0.76 7.69 10.58
CA GLY A 102 1.75 7.96 11.62
C GLY A 102 1.39 9.17 12.47
N ILE A 103 1.02 10.30 11.85
CA ILE A 103 0.60 11.51 12.59
C ILE A 103 -0.71 11.31 13.36
N ARG A 104 -1.59 10.42 12.88
CA ARG A 104 -2.86 10.11 13.55
C ARG A 104 -2.73 9.11 14.69
N GLY A 105 -1.58 8.44 14.81
CA GLY A 105 -1.35 7.41 15.82
C GLY A 105 -1.96 6.04 15.48
N THR A 106 -2.54 5.89 14.29
CA THR A 106 -3.08 4.60 13.80
C THR A 106 -2.01 3.50 13.79
N ASP A 107 -0.77 3.86 13.47
CA ASP A 107 0.35 2.91 13.40
C ASP A 107 0.76 2.34 14.77
N ALA A 108 0.25 2.87 15.90
CA ALA A 108 0.50 2.33 17.24
C ALA A 108 -0.10 0.92 17.45
N PHE A 109 -1.12 0.55 16.67
CA PHE A 109 -1.81 -0.75 16.78
C PHE A 109 -1.34 -1.78 15.74
N ARG A 110 -0.32 -1.47 14.92
CA ARG A 110 0.05 -2.23 13.72
C ARG A 110 0.77 -3.55 14.03
N ILE A 111 0.47 -4.61 13.25
CA ILE A 111 1.07 -5.96 13.36
C ILE A 111 2.07 -6.23 12.20
N GLY A 112 2.75 -5.19 11.70
CA GLY A 112 3.68 -5.26 10.57
C GLY A 112 4.98 -4.49 10.83
N PRO A 113 5.91 -4.41 9.84
CA PRO A 113 7.13 -3.64 10.01
C PRO A 113 6.83 -2.21 10.46
N ALA A 114 7.70 -1.67 11.30
CA ALA A 114 7.62 -0.30 11.77
C ALA A 114 7.61 0.67 10.58
N ARG A 115 6.72 1.66 10.65
CA ARG A 115 6.62 2.73 9.64
C ARG A 115 7.64 3.83 9.91
N LEU A 116 7.98 4.60 8.88
CA LEU A 116 8.94 5.69 9.00
C LEU A 116 8.45 6.74 10.00
N THR A 117 7.19 7.16 9.86
CA THR A 117 6.54 8.18 10.69
C THR A 117 6.07 7.58 12.01
N GLY A 118 5.29 6.49 11.96
CA GLY A 118 4.72 5.85 13.15
C GLY A 118 5.75 5.22 14.09
N GLY A 119 6.90 4.77 13.57
CA GLY A 119 8.03 4.26 14.35
C GLY A 119 8.98 5.36 14.85
N GLY A 120 8.75 6.62 14.50
CA GLY A 120 9.59 7.76 14.89
C GLY A 120 10.97 7.78 14.22
N VAL A 121 11.22 6.95 13.21
CA VAL A 121 12.53 6.78 12.57
C VAL A 121 12.84 7.92 11.57
N ALA A 122 11.80 8.57 11.03
CA ALA A 122 11.91 9.73 10.17
C ALA A 122 10.98 10.87 10.62
N ASN A 123 11.39 12.11 10.38
CA ASN A 123 10.54 13.27 10.64
C ASN A 123 9.30 13.25 9.71
N PRO A 124 8.07 13.36 10.24
CA PRO A 124 6.84 13.36 9.45
C PRO A 124 6.85 14.36 8.29
N ARG A 125 7.43 15.56 8.48
CA ARG A 125 7.54 16.59 7.44
C ARG A 125 8.45 16.16 6.29
N THR A 126 9.46 15.34 6.56
CA THR A 126 10.32 14.78 5.52
C THR A 126 9.57 13.72 4.72
N VAL A 127 8.84 12.82 5.39
CA VAL A 127 8.01 11.81 4.71
C VAL A 127 6.94 12.46 3.82
N LEU A 128 6.30 13.52 4.32
CA LEU A 128 5.35 14.32 3.52
C LEU A 128 6.00 14.94 2.28
N ARG A 129 7.19 15.56 2.43
CA ARG A 129 7.92 16.13 1.28
C ARG A 129 8.24 15.06 0.24
N VAL A 130 8.67 13.87 0.65
CA VAL A 130 8.92 12.75 -0.27
C VAL A 130 7.64 12.35 -1.00
N ALA A 131 6.51 12.22 -0.29
CA ALA A 131 5.22 11.93 -0.92
C ALA A 131 4.84 12.98 -1.98
N LEU A 132 4.97 14.27 -1.65
CA LEU A 132 4.67 15.38 -2.57
C LEU A 132 5.63 15.43 -3.76
N THR A 133 6.91 15.09 -3.59
CA THR A 133 7.86 14.99 -4.70
C THR A 133 7.41 13.92 -5.70
N PHE A 134 7.01 12.74 -5.22
CA PHE A 134 6.50 11.69 -6.11
C PHE A 134 5.20 12.08 -6.81
N PHE A 135 4.28 12.77 -6.12
CA PHE A 135 3.09 13.34 -6.77
C PHE A 135 3.44 14.41 -7.83
N GLY A 136 4.46 15.25 -7.57
CA GLY A 136 4.98 16.19 -8.55
C GLY A 136 5.56 15.49 -9.78
N LEU A 137 6.36 14.44 -9.59
CA LEU A 137 6.91 13.63 -10.69
C LEU A 137 5.81 12.95 -11.51
N ALA A 138 4.77 12.40 -10.84
CA ALA A 138 3.60 11.85 -11.51
C ALA A 138 2.86 12.91 -12.34
N ALA A 139 2.65 14.11 -11.77
CA ALA A 139 2.02 15.21 -12.48
C ALA A 139 2.83 15.65 -13.70
N THR A 140 4.16 15.76 -13.59
CA THR A 140 5.03 16.10 -14.72
C THR A 140 4.94 15.06 -15.84
N ALA A 141 4.99 13.76 -15.51
CA ALA A 141 4.84 12.69 -16.49
C ALA A 141 3.43 12.73 -17.14
N GLY A 142 2.38 12.95 -16.35
CA GLY A 142 1.00 13.04 -16.82
C GLY A 142 0.75 14.26 -17.72
N ILE A 143 1.27 15.43 -17.36
CA ILE A 143 1.20 16.65 -18.19
C ILE A 143 1.96 16.43 -19.50
N THR A 144 3.13 15.80 -19.45
CA THR A 144 3.88 15.44 -20.66
C THR A 144 3.05 14.53 -21.57
N LEU A 145 2.35 13.53 -21.03
CA LEU A 145 1.42 12.70 -21.80
C LEU A 145 0.29 13.50 -22.42
N VAL A 146 -0.34 14.41 -21.67
CA VAL A 146 -1.41 15.27 -22.19
C VAL A 146 -0.91 16.12 -23.36
N ILE A 147 0.29 16.69 -23.25
CA ILE A 147 0.89 17.49 -24.32
C ILE A 147 1.20 16.61 -25.55
N LEU A 148 1.72 15.40 -25.37
CA LEU A 148 2.05 14.50 -26.49
C LEU A 148 0.82 13.90 -27.19
N THR A 149 -0.28 13.76 -26.47
CA THR A 149 -1.52 13.14 -26.98
C THR A 149 -2.58 14.16 -27.38
N GLN A 150 -2.46 15.40 -26.89
CA GLN A 150 -3.45 16.47 -27.01
C GLN A 150 -4.82 16.14 -26.38
N HIS A 151 -4.89 15.12 -25.53
CA HIS A 151 -6.10 14.73 -24.80
C HIS A 151 -6.23 15.53 -23.50
N TRP A 152 -6.57 16.82 -23.62
CA TRP A 152 -6.62 17.78 -22.50
C TRP A 152 -7.56 17.38 -21.36
N TRP A 153 -8.62 16.62 -21.67
CA TRP A 153 -9.56 16.13 -20.66
C TRP A 153 -8.89 15.19 -19.62
N LEU A 154 -7.77 14.55 -19.96
CA LEU A 154 -7.00 13.72 -19.02
C LEU A 154 -6.37 14.52 -17.87
N LEU A 155 -6.26 15.86 -17.97
CA LEU A 155 -5.87 16.69 -16.83
C LEU A 155 -6.86 16.54 -15.68
N LEU A 156 -8.17 16.48 -15.97
CA LEU A 156 -9.19 16.26 -14.97
C LEU A 156 -9.01 14.88 -14.30
N VAL A 157 -8.73 13.85 -15.09
CA VAL A 157 -8.44 12.49 -14.58
C VAL A 157 -7.21 12.51 -13.65
N GLY A 158 -6.14 13.21 -14.04
CA GLY A 158 -4.93 13.36 -13.22
C GLY A 158 -5.20 14.07 -11.89
N VAL A 159 -5.97 15.17 -11.91
CA VAL A 159 -6.39 15.88 -10.68
C VAL A 159 -7.21 14.97 -9.77
N VAL A 160 -8.17 14.24 -10.34
CA VAL A 160 -9.01 13.29 -9.61
C VAL A 160 -8.18 12.14 -9.04
N ALA A 161 -7.19 11.62 -9.76
CA ALA A 161 -6.27 10.58 -9.29
C ALA A 161 -5.40 11.06 -8.13
N LEU A 162 -4.85 12.27 -8.20
CA LEU A 162 -4.09 12.89 -7.10
C LEU A 162 -4.97 13.14 -5.87
N ALA A 163 -6.21 13.60 -6.07
CA ALA A 163 -7.17 13.78 -5.00
C ALA A 163 -7.52 12.44 -4.34
N ALA A 164 -7.81 11.40 -5.12
CA ALA A 164 -8.05 10.05 -4.61
C ALA A 164 -6.84 9.54 -3.81
N ALA A 165 -5.63 9.63 -4.38
CA ALA A 165 -4.38 9.29 -3.72
C ALA A 165 -4.22 9.96 -2.34
N TRP A 166 -4.52 11.25 -2.23
CA TRP A 166 -4.42 11.99 -0.97
C TRP A 166 -5.54 11.64 0.02
N PHE A 167 -6.80 11.64 -0.40
CA PHE A 167 -7.95 11.42 0.48
C PHE A 167 -8.16 9.95 0.88
N TYR A 168 -7.37 9.02 0.34
CA TYR A 168 -7.38 7.62 0.75
C TYR A 168 -7.08 7.46 2.24
N THR A 169 -6.02 8.13 2.72
CA THR A 169 -5.66 8.20 4.15
C THR A 169 -5.64 9.61 4.70
N GLY A 170 -5.51 10.65 3.87
CA GLY A 170 -5.47 12.05 4.29
C GLY A 170 -6.84 12.65 4.61
N GLY A 171 -6.86 13.90 5.07
CA GLY A 171 -8.09 14.67 5.34
C GLY A 171 -8.76 14.42 6.70
N LYS A 172 -10.01 14.85 6.88
CA LYS A 172 -10.77 14.63 8.14
C LYS A 172 -11.52 13.29 8.16
N LYS A 173 -11.94 12.81 6.99
CA LYS A 173 -12.73 11.57 6.81
C LYS A 173 -12.15 10.77 5.62
N PRO A 174 -11.02 10.08 5.81
CA PRO A 174 -10.38 9.31 4.73
C PRO A 174 -11.30 8.19 4.23
N TYR A 175 -11.51 8.10 2.92
CA TYR A 175 -12.45 7.12 2.39
C TYR A 175 -11.95 5.67 2.53
N GLY A 176 -10.63 5.46 2.64
CA GLY A 176 -10.05 4.16 2.96
C GLY A 176 -10.51 3.63 4.32
N TYR A 177 -10.84 4.50 5.26
CA TYR A 177 -11.35 4.10 6.59
C TYR A 177 -12.87 3.90 6.58
N LEU A 178 -13.55 4.28 5.49
CA LEU A 178 -15.00 4.16 5.33
C LEU A 178 -15.40 2.89 4.58
N GLY A 179 -14.45 2.02 4.22
CA GLY A 179 -14.74 0.78 3.49
C GLY A 179 -15.05 1.01 2.01
N LEU A 180 -14.58 2.14 1.46
CA LEU A 180 -14.65 2.45 0.04
C LEU A 180 -13.33 2.11 -0.69
N GLY A 181 -12.36 1.52 0.01
CA GLY A 181 -11.03 1.26 -0.54
C GLY A 181 -11.07 0.41 -1.80
N GLU A 182 -11.84 -0.68 -1.77
CA GLU A 182 -11.98 -1.63 -2.88
C GLU A 182 -12.60 -0.96 -4.11
N VAL A 183 -13.60 -0.09 -3.96
CA VAL A 183 -14.20 0.65 -5.08
C VAL A 183 -13.18 1.55 -5.77
N PHE A 184 -12.41 2.33 -5.00
CA PHE A 184 -11.40 3.22 -5.57
C PHE A 184 -10.22 2.44 -6.16
N VAL A 185 -9.81 1.35 -5.51
CA VAL A 185 -8.76 0.49 -6.07
C VAL A 185 -9.20 -0.13 -7.39
N PHE A 186 -10.43 -0.63 -7.49
CA PHE A 186 -11.00 -1.14 -8.73
C PHE A 186 -10.97 -0.10 -9.86
N VAL A 187 -11.40 1.12 -9.57
CA VAL A 187 -11.45 2.22 -10.56
C VAL A 187 -10.05 2.66 -10.95
N PHE A 188 -9.17 2.99 -10.00
CA PHE A 188 -7.88 3.62 -10.32
C PHE A 188 -6.80 2.64 -10.74
N PHE A 189 -6.68 1.48 -10.06
CA PHE A 189 -5.69 0.46 -10.42
C PHE A 189 -6.17 -0.48 -11.52
N GLY A 190 -7.48 -0.62 -11.70
CA GLY A 190 -8.07 -1.39 -12.79
C GLY A 190 -8.34 -0.52 -14.01
N LEU A 191 -9.51 0.11 -14.04
CA LEU A 191 -10.03 0.81 -15.22
C LEU A 191 -9.14 1.97 -15.68
N VAL A 192 -8.83 2.92 -14.79
CA VAL A 192 -8.06 4.12 -15.16
C VAL A 192 -6.63 3.73 -15.57
N ALA A 193 -5.96 2.85 -14.82
CA ALA A 193 -4.60 2.45 -15.16
C ALA A 193 -4.52 1.64 -16.46
N THR A 194 -5.39 0.64 -16.67
CA THR A 194 -5.37 -0.20 -17.88
C THR A 194 -5.96 0.51 -19.09
N ALA A 195 -7.21 0.97 -18.99
CA ALA A 195 -7.91 1.61 -20.10
C ALA A 195 -7.30 2.98 -20.42
N GLY A 196 -6.87 3.73 -19.41
CA GLY A 196 -6.13 4.98 -19.61
C GLY A 196 -4.78 4.76 -20.30
N THR A 197 -4.05 3.69 -19.98
CA THR A 197 -2.81 3.34 -20.70
C THR A 197 -3.07 3.04 -22.18
N THR A 198 -4.18 2.37 -22.49
CA THR A 198 -4.58 2.10 -23.87
C THR A 198 -4.93 3.41 -24.57
N TYR A 199 -5.79 4.21 -23.94
CA TYR A 199 -6.28 5.48 -24.47
C TYR A 199 -5.15 6.48 -24.77
N VAL A 200 -4.16 6.63 -23.88
CA VAL A 200 -3.04 7.54 -24.16
C VAL A 200 -2.17 7.05 -25.31
N GLN A 201 -2.19 5.77 -25.64
CA GLN A 201 -1.42 5.23 -26.77
C GLN A 201 -2.18 5.40 -28.08
N VAL A 202 -3.45 5.01 -28.13
CA VAL A 202 -4.22 4.88 -29.40
C VAL A 202 -5.40 5.84 -29.53
N GLY A 203 -5.75 6.56 -28.48
CA GLY A 203 -6.86 7.53 -28.48
C GLY A 203 -8.26 6.91 -28.32
N ASP A 204 -8.36 5.61 -27.99
CA ASP A 204 -9.62 4.90 -27.86
C ASP A 204 -9.64 3.91 -26.69
N PHE A 205 -10.84 3.54 -26.24
CA PHE A 205 -11.08 2.52 -25.23
C PHE A 205 -11.55 1.23 -25.89
N THR A 206 -10.67 0.24 -25.95
CA THR A 206 -11.01 -1.05 -26.57
C THR A 206 -11.64 -2.01 -25.56
N THR A 207 -12.33 -3.04 -26.08
CA THR A 207 -12.90 -4.12 -25.27
C THR A 207 -11.83 -4.81 -24.40
N GLU A 208 -10.65 -5.03 -24.96
CA GLU A 208 -9.47 -5.60 -24.28
C GLU A 208 -9.06 -4.73 -23.10
N SER A 209 -9.03 -3.41 -23.30
CA SER A 209 -8.63 -2.45 -22.27
C SER A 209 -9.64 -2.33 -21.13
N VAL A 210 -10.94 -2.36 -21.45
CA VAL A 210 -12.01 -2.22 -20.45
C VAL A 210 -12.16 -3.50 -19.65
N LEU A 211 -12.30 -4.66 -20.30
CA LEU A 211 -12.41 -5.95 -19.60
C LEU A 211 -11.09 -6.32 -18.91
N GLY A 212 -9.95 -6.02 -19.52
CA GLY A 212 -8.64 -6.13 -18.87
C GLY A 212 -8.53 -5.24 -17.63
N GLY A 213 -9.05 -4.01 -17.69
CA GLY A 213 -9.14 -3.11 -16.54
C GLY A 213 -10.04 -3.65 -15.43
N VAL A 214 -11.18 -4.27 -15.78
CA VAL A 214 -12.03 -4.98 -14.80
C VAL A 214 -11.25 -6.12 -14.13
N ALA A 215 -10.57 -6.96 -14.91
CA ALA A 215 -9.76 -8.05 -14.40
C ALA A 215 -8.66 -7.55 -13.44
N MET A 216 -7.89 -6.53 -13.85
CA MET A 216 -6.84 -5.95 -13.02
C MET A 216 -7.39 -5.26 -11.77
N GLY A 217 -8.54 -4.59 -11.88
CA GLY A 217 -9.22 -3.97 -10.75
C GLY A 217 -9.68 -4.98 -9.71
N LEU A 218 -10.22 -6.13 -10.14
CA LEU A 218 -10.60 -7.23 -9.25
C LEU A 218 -9.37 -7.82 -8.55
N ILE A 219 -8.28 -8.10 -9.27
CA ILE A 219 -7.04 -8.59 -8.65
C ILE A 219 -6.49 -7.57 -7.64
N ALA A 220 -6.54 -6.27 -7.97
CA ALA A 220 -6.14 -5.20 -7.06
C ALA A 220 -7.01 -5.16 -5.80
N CYS A 221 -8.32 -5.38 -5.94
CA CYS A 221 -9.22 -5.55 -4.81
C CYS A 221 -8.87 -6.78 -3.97
N ALA A 222 -8.45 -7.90 -4.58
CA ALA A 222 -7.98 -9.07 -3.84
C ALA A 222 -6.73 -8.75 -3.00
N VAL A 223 -5.75 -8.04 -3.58
CA VAL A 223 -4.55 -7.61 -2.83
C VAL A 223 -4.92 -6.70 -1.65
N LEU A 224 -5.84 -5.75 -1.84
CA LEU A 224 -6.32 -4.90 -0.74
C LEU A 224 -7.10 -5.72 0.30
N MET A 225 -7.96 -6.65 -0.13
CA MET A 225 -8.80 -7.46 0.74
C MET A 225 -7.96 -8.34 1.68
N VAL A 226 -6.92 -9.03 1.18
CA VAL A 226 -6.06 -9.85 2.04
C VAL A 226 -5.23 -8.98 3.00
N ASN A 227 -4.85 -7.76 2.59
CA ASN A 227 -4.23 -6.79 3.49
C ASN A 227 -5.20 -6.37 4.62
N ASN A 228 -6.44 -6.03 4.26
CA ASN A 228 -7.48 -5.62 5.21
C ASN A 228 -7.91 -6.77 6.13
N LEU A 229 -7.94 -8.01 5.62
CA LEU A 229 -8.22 -9.22 6.40
C LEU A 229 -7.19 -9.43 7.52
N ARG A 230 -5.89 -9.26 7.22
CA ARG A 230 -4.82 -9.31 8.22
C ARG A 230 -5.00 -8.25 9.30
N ASP A 231 -5.49 -7.08 8.91
CA ASP A 231 -5.54 -5.90 9.75
C ASP A 231 -6.91 -5.69 10.42
N ILE A 232 -7.88 -6.63 10.34
CA ILE A 232 -9.23 -6.46 10.93
C ILE A 232 -9.19 -6.04 12.41
N VAL A 233 -8.43 -6.77 13.24
CA VAL A 233 -8.34 -6.51 14.69
C VAL A 233 -7.72 -5.14 14.96
N PRO A 234 -6.52 -4.82 14.45
CA PRO A 234 -5.91 -3.51 14.70
C PRO A 234 -6.67 -2.35 14.05
N ASP A 235 -7.27 -2.54 12.86
CA ASP A 235 -8.07 -1.50 12.21
C ASP A 235 -9.32 -1.18 13.01
N LYS A 236 -9.99 -2.19 13.57
CA LYS A 236 -11.12 -1.99 14.48
C LYS A 236 -10.70 -1.22 15.74
N ALA A 237 -9.54 -1.55 16.32
CA ALA A 237 -9.00 -0.84 17.48
C ALA A 237 -8.65 0.63 17.16
N ALA A 238 -8.20 0.90 15.94
CA ALA A 238 -7.93 2.26 15.45
C ALA A 238 -9.18 3.01 14.93
N GLY A 239 -10.39 2.45 15.10
CA GLY A 239 -11.65 3.07 14.68
C GLY A 239 -11.91 3.08 13.16
N LYS A 240 -11.12 2.34 12.38
CA LYS A 240 -11.34 2.18 10.93
C LYS A 240 -12.48 1.21 10.68
N ARG A 241 -13.29 1.52 9.66
CA ARG A 241 -14.39 0.68 9.17
C ARG A 241 -14.12 0.28 7.72
N THR A 242 -12.97 -0.35 7.47
CA THR A 242 -12.61 -0.95 6.17
C THR A 242 -13.67 -1.95 5.75
N PHE A 243 -13.71 -2.32 4.46
CA PHE A 243 -14.71 -3.25 3.97
C PHE A 243 -14.61 -4.61 4.69
N ALA A 244 -13.39 -5.10 4.91
CA ALA A 244 -13.14 -6.32 5.69
C ALA A 244 -13.65 -6.24 7.14
N VAL A 245 -13.49 -5.08 7.81
CA VAL A 245 -14.04 -4.86 9.16
C VAL A 245 -15.56 -4.89 9.15
N ARG A 246 -16.20 -4.37 8.09
CA ARG A 246 -17.66 -4.33 7.96
C ARG A 246 -18.28 -5.69 7.69
N ILE A 247 -17.68 -6.50 6.81
CA ILE A 247 -18.23 -7.81 6.41
C ILE A 247 -17.71 -8.96 7.28
N GLY A 248 -16.65 -8.73 8.05
CA GLY A 248 -16.05 -9.72 8.94
C GLY A 248 -15.07 -10.67 8.23
N SER A 249 -14.32 -11.45 9.03
CA SER A 249 -13.22 -12.30 8.56
C SER A 249 -13.66 -13.37 7.56
N THR A 250 -14.74 -14.11 7.86
CA THR A 250 -15.21 -15.22 7.02
C THR A 250 -15.65 -14.75 5.63
N ALA A 251 -16.50 -13.72 5.57
CA ALA A 251 -16.95 -13.16 4.29
C ALA A 251 -15.77 -12.55 3.51
N SER A 252 -14.83 -11.88 4.18
CA SER A 252 -13.63 -11.31 3.55
C SER A 252 -12.77 -12.37 2.85
N ARG A 253 -12.64 -13.57 3.42
CA ARG A 253 -11.93 -14.69 2.79
C ARG A 253 -12.61 -15.17 1.50
N VAL A 254 -13.93 -15.27 1.52
CA VAL A 254 -14.71 -15.65 0.33
C VAL A 254 -14.61 -14.57 -0.75
N VAL A 255 -14.82 -13.30 -0.38
CA VAL A 255 -14.72 -12.16 -1.30
C VAL A 255 -13.32 -12.04 -1.90
N PHE A 256 -12.26 -12.29 -1.12
CA PHE A 256 -10.90 -12.38 -1.64
C PHE A 256 -10.79 -13.39 -2.78
N CYS A 257 -11.28 -14.62 -2.58
CA CYS A 257 -11.24 -15.66 -3.61
C CYS A 257 -12.06 -15.27 -4.85
N ILE A 258 -13.23 -14.66 -4.67
CA ILE A 258 -14.04 -14.17 -5.79
C ILE A 258 -13.26 -13.12 -6.60
N PHE A 259 -12.70 -12.10 -5.93
CA PHE A 259 -11.90 -11.06 -6.58
C PHE A 259 -10.68 -11.62 -7.31
N LEU A 260 -10.04 -12.66 -6.78
CA LEU A 260 -8.86 -13.24 -7.40
C LEU A 260 -9.18 -14.21 -8.54
N LEU A 261 -10.30 -14.95 -8.47
CA LEU A 261 -10.63 -16.00 -9.43
C LEU A 261 -11.57 -15.55 -10.56
N LEU A 262 -12.45 -14.58 -10.32
CA LEU A 262 -13.34 -14.04 -11.35
C LEU A 262 -12.62 -13.49 -12.61
N PRO A 263 -11.43 -12.84 -12.49
CA PRO A 263 -10.61 -12.46 -13.65
C PRO A 263 -10.30 -13.59 -14.63
N PHE A 264 -10.28 -14.85 -14.19
CA PHE A 264 -10.01 -15.97 -15.09
C PHE A 264 -11.19 -16.29 -16.01
N VAL A 265 -12.40 -15.83 -15.69
CA VAL A 265 -13.52 -15.86 -16.65
C VAL A 265 -13.22 -14.93 -17.82
N ILE A 266 -12.71 -13.73 -17.54
CA ILE A 266 -12.30 -12.76 -18.59
C ILE A 266 -11.14 -13.33 -19.41
N ALA A 267 -10.14 -13.94 -18.76
CA ALA A 267 -9.05 -14.61 -19.46
C ALA A 267 -9.55 -15.75 -20.37
N GLY A 268 -10.54 -16.52 -19.91
CA GLY A 268 -11.19 -17.57 -20.70
C GLY A 268 -11.88 -17.04 -21.94
N LEU A 269 -12.65 -15.95 -21.80
CA LEU A 269 -13.31 -15.29 -22.94
C LEU A 269 -12.28 -14.79 -23.97
N PHE A 270 -11.20 -14.15 -23.52
CA PHE A 270 -10.14 -13.73 -24.43
C PHE A 270 -9.38 -14.89 -25.05
N SER A 271 -9.23 -16.02 -24.37
CA SER A 271 -8.56 -17.21 -24.92
C SER A 271 -9.30 -17.82 -26.12
N LEU A 272 -10.58 -17.49 -26.31
CA LEU A 272 -11.35 -17.90 -27.49
C LEU A 272 -10.97 -17.12 -28.75
N VAL A 273 -10.41 -15.92 -28.58
CA VAL A 273 -10.08 -14.98 -29.67
C VAL A 273 -8.57 -14.85 -29.85
N TYR A 274 -7.82 -14.88 -28.74
CA TYR A 274 -6.37 -14.78 -28.68
C TYR A 274 -5.80 -16.13 -28.24
N PRO A 275 -5.22 -16.94 -29.14
CA PRO A 275 -4.74 -18.28 -28.81
C PRO A 275 -3.71 -18.30 -27.67
N LEU A 276 -2.85 -17.27 -27.58
CA LEU A 276 -1.88 -17.11 -26.50
C LEU A 276 -2.53 -16.76 -25.15
N GLY A 277 -3.80 -16.35 -25.15
CA GLY A 277 -4.58 -16.02 -23.96
C GLY A 277 -4.65 -17.20 -22.97
N ILE A 278 -4.60 -18.44 -23.48
CA ILE A 278 -4.62 -19.66 -22.65
C ILE A 278 -3.46 -19.69 -21.64
N PHE A 279 -2.31 -19.10 -21.98
CA PHE A 279 -1.16 -19.06 -21.09
C PHE A 279 -1.41 -18.20 -19.83
N THR A 280 -2.38 -17.29 -19.86
CA THR A 280 -2.81 -16.52 -18.67
C THR A 280 -3.30 -17.45 -17.56
N PHE A 281 -3.81 -18.64 -17.88
CA PHE A 281 -4.23 -19.62 -16.88
C PHE A 281 -3.07 -20.19 -16.06
N PHE A 282 -1.81 -20.08 -16.49
CA PHE A 282 -0.65 -20.44 -15.65
C PHE A 282 -0.56 -19.59 -14.38
N VAL A 283 -1.19 -18.41 -14.35
CA VAL A 283 -1.29 -17.59 -13.15
C VAL A 283 -2.07 -18.30 -12.03
N LEU A 284 -2.92 -19.28 -12.35
CA LEU A 284 -3.61 -20.11 -11.35
C LEU A 284 -2.62 -20.86 -10.43
N LEU A 285 -1.40 -21.13 -10.88
CA LEU A 285 -0.32 -21.70 -10.05
C LEU A 285 0.06 -20.77 -8.87
N LEU A 286 -0.22 -19.47 -8.96
CA LEU A 286 -0.06 -18.50 -7.88
C LEU A 286 -1.39 -18.20 -7.18
N ALA A 287 -2.47 -18.07 -7.96
CA ALA A 287 -3.77 -17.65 -7.45
C ALA A 287 -4.46 -18.72 -6.59
N LEU A 288 -4.40 -20.01 -6.98
CA LEU A 288 -5.04 -21.09 -6.22
C LEU A 288 -4.36 -21.31 -4.86
N PRO A 289 -3.01 -21.36 -4.75
CA PRO A 289 -2.36 -21.38 -3.44
C PRO A 289 -2.68 -20.15 -2.59
N ALA A 290 -2.74 -18.94 -3.19
CA ALA A 290 -3.12 -17.73 -2.46
C ALA A 290 -4.54 -17.81 -1.88
N CYS A 291 -5.50 -18.37 -2.63
CA CYS A 291 -6.86 -18.64 -2.17
C CYS A 291 -6.87 -19.64 -1.02
N LEU A 292 -6.20 -20.79 -1.19
CA LEU A 292 -6.13 -21.82 -0.16
C LEU A 292 -5.54 -21.28 1.14
N ILE A 293 -4.39 -20.61 1.07
CA ILE A 293 -3.73 -19.98 2.21
C ILE A 293 -4.66 -18.96 2.86
N THR A 294 -5.35 -18.12 2.08
CA THR A 294 -6.24 -17.09 2.65
C THR A 294 -7.45 -17.71 3.36
N ILE A 295 -8.00 -18.80 2.84
CA ILE A 295 -9.11 -19.52 3.47
C ILE A 295 -8.67 -20.17 4.77
N THR A 296 -7.49 -20.82 4.79
CA THR A 296 -7.02 -21.60 5.94
C THR A 296 -6.16 -20.81 6.93
N ALA A 297 -5.76 -19.59 6.61
CA ALA A 297 -4.82 -18.80 7.42
C ALA A 297 -5.31 -18.65 8.87
N THR A 298 -4.43 -18.95 9.81
CA THR A 298 -4.62 -18.75 11.25
C THR A 298 -3.71 -17.64 11.78
N SER A 299 -2.72 -17.21 10.98
CA SER A 299 -1.70 -16.24 11.37
C SER A 299 -1.54 -15.09 10.37
N ALA A 300 -1.02 -13.96 10.85
CA ALA A 300 -0.69 -12.82 10.00
C ALA A 300 0.41 -13.12 8.96
N LYS A 301 1.33 -14.05 9.28
CA LYS A 301 2.42 -14.45 8.37
C LYS A 301 1.90 -15.15 7.12
N GLU A 302 0.90 -16.01 7.27
CA GLU A 302 0.23 -16.69 6.15
C GLU A 302 -0.48 -15.69 5.24
N LEU A 303 -1.19 -14.72 5.82
CA LEU A 303 -1.83 -13.64 5.05
C LEU A 303 -0.82 -12.74 4.32
N ILE A 304 0.38 -12.54 4.89
CA ILE A 304 1.48 -11.83 4.21
C ILE A 304 2.01 -12.66 3.02
N LEU A 305 2.06 -13.98 3.15
CA LEU A 305 2.43 -14.87 2.03
C LEU A 305 1.36 -14.82 0.93
N ALA A 306 0.08 -14.93 1.27
CA ALA A 306 -1.02 -14.78 0.32
C ALA A 306 -1.00 -13.42 -0.39
N LEU A 307 -0.73 -12.33 0.34
CA LEU A 307 -0.53 -10.99 -0.23
C LEU A 307 0.59 -10.97 -1.27
N LYS A 308 1.73 -11.61 -0.98
CA LYS A 308 2.87 -11.69 -1.91
C LYS A 308 2.49 -12.46 -3.17
N LEU A 309 1.87 -13.64 -3.02
CA LEU A 309 1.44 -14.47 -4.15
C LEU A 309 0.42 -13.73 -5.02
N THR A 310 -0.55 -13.06 -4.41
CA THR A 310 -1.58 -12.28 -5.13
C THR A 310 -0.96 -11.10 -5.89
N SER A 311 0.04 -10.43 -5.31
CA SER A 311 0.74 -9.33 -5.98
C SER A 311 1.56 -9.82 -7.19
N LEU A 312 2.19 -10.99 -7.08
CA LEU A 312 2.88 -11.62 -8.21
C LEU A 312 1.89 -12.13 -9.26
N ALA A 313 0.74 -12.66 -8.83
CA ALA A 313 -0.34 -13.08 -9.73
C ALA A 313 -0.86 -11.89 -10.55
N ALA A 314 -1.01 -10.70 -9.95
CA ALA A 314 -1.36 -9.48 -10.67
C ALA A 314 -0.38 -9.17 -11.81
N LEU A 315 0.92 -9.19 -11.52
CA LEU A 315 1.96 -8.95 -12.52
C LEU A 315 1.97 -9.99 -13.63
N ALA A 316 1.93 -11.27 -13.27
CA ALA A 316 1.92 -12.35 -14.23
C ALA A 316 0.66 -12.31 -15.10
N TYR A 317 -0.52 -12.02 -14.53
CA TYR A 317 -1.77 -11.87 -15.26
C TYR A 317 -1.71 -10.73 -16.27
N GLY A 318 -1.35 -9.52 -15.81
CA GLY A 318 -1.26 -8.35 -16.69
C GLY A 318 -0.22 -8.50 -17.79
N LEU A 319 0.91 -9.15 -17.49
CA LEU A 319 1.95 -9.46 -18.48
C LEU A 319 1.46 -10.48 -19.51
N LEU A 320 0.97 -11.64 -19.07
CA LEU A 320 0.61 -12.74 -19.98
C LEU A 320 -0.57 -12.36 -20.86
N LEU A 321 -1.60 -11.72 -20.29
CA LEU A 321 -2.75 -11.29 -21.08
C LEU A 321 -2.39 -10.12 -22.00
N GLY A 322 -1.54 -9.19 -21.54
CA GLY A 322 -1.01 -8.13 -22.40
C GLY A 322 -0.19 -8.66 -23.58
N LEU A 323 0.66 -9.66 -23.35
CA LEU A 323 1.41 -10.34 -24.41
C LEU A 323 0.47 -11.09 -25.37
N ALA A 324 -0.60 -11.72 -24.86
CA ALA A 324 -1.57 -12.40 -25.69
C ALA A 324 -2.36 -11.46 -26.63
N PHE A 325 -2.48 -10.18 -26.29
CA PHE A 325 -3.03 -9.18 -27.20
C PHE A 325 -1.99 -8.68 -28.19
N ALA A 326 -0.73 -8.56 -27.76
CA ALA A 326 0.35 -8.01 -28.59
C ALA A 326 0.84 -8.96 -29.70
N PHE A 327 0.62 -10.27 -29.57
CA PHE A 327 1.13 -11.32 -30.47
C PHE A 327 0.06 -12.39 -30.74
#